data_AF-A0A7Y1XKV0-F1
#
_entry.id   AF-A0A7Y1XKV0-F1
#
_cell.length_a   1.000
_cell.length_b   1.000
_cell.length_c   1.000
_cell.angle_alpha   90.00
_cell.angle_beta   90.00
_cell.angle_gamma   90.00
#
_symmetry.space_group_name_H-M   'P 1'
#
loop_
_entity.id
_entity.type
_entity.pdbx_description
1 polymer ?
#
loop_
_entity_poly.entity_id
_entity_poly.type
_entity_poly.pdbx_seq_one_letter_code
_entity_poly.pdbx_strand_id
1 'polypeptide(L)'
;MKPDQYQKEYFKANFQLIVLDADGVIQECNRSFLPIEKGDLLSNRYPFFESLESLKSLPEKEHHFYCIHLSAEAQEFITDMKVTRLEHGSMILIQDLTTHYNSYQEVAQARNESIINEELILIKNAELEERERFKNLFIQNFSHELRNP
;
A
#
# COMPACT_ATOMS: atom_id res chain seq x y z
N MET A 1 19.88 18.90 -22.51
CA MET A 1 18.70 18.07 -22.86
C MET A 1 17.48 18.98 -22.86
N LYS A 2 16.60 18.90 -23.87
CA LYS A 2 15.41 19.79 -23.95
C LYS A 2 14.32 19.29 -22.98
N PRO A 3 13.51 20.17 -22.36
CA PRO A 3 12.42 19.79 -21.44
C PRO A 3 11.48 18.72 -21.98
N ASP A 4 11.13 18.80 -23.27
CA ASP A 4 10.23 17.86 -23.95
C ASP A 4 10.75 16.42 -24.02
N GLN A 5 12.07 16.22 -24.07
CA GLN A 5 12.66 14.87 -24.05
C GLN A 5 12.57 14.25 -22.65
N TYR A 6 12.80 15.06 -21.62
CA TYR A 6 12.77 14.63 -20.22
C TYR A 6 11.35 14.21 -19.80
N GLN A 7 10.33 14.97 -20.21
CA GLN A 7 8.93 14.64 -19.95
C GLN A 7 8.53 13.30 -20.58
N LYS A 8 8.97 13.04 -21.83
CA LYS A 8 8.65 11.79 -22.53
C LYS A 8 9.33 10.57 -21.91
N GLU A 9 10.58 10.71 -21.46
CA GLU A 9 11.29 9.62 -20.78
C GLU A 9 10.72 9.33 -19.40
N TYR A 10 10.42 10.37 -18.61
CA TYR A 10 9.80 10.21 -17.29
C TYR A 10 8.40 9.60 -17.39
N PHE A 11 7.58 10.04 -18.35
CA PHE A 11 6.28 9.46 -18.60
C PHE A 11 6.37 7.98 -19.01
N LYS A 12 7.37 7.60 -19.80
CA LYS A 12 7.59 6.20 -20.20
C LYS A 12 8.06 5.29 -19.08
N ALA A 13 8.73 5.81 -18.06
CA ALA A 13 9.25 5.00 -16.95
C ALA A 13 8.17 4.68 -15.91
N ASN A 14 7.29 5.64 -15.61
CA ASN A 14 6.36 5.53 -14.48
C ASN A 14 4.90 5.33 -14.89
N PHE A 15 4.55 5.45 -16.18
CA PHE A 15 3.17 5.30 -16.64
C PHE A 15 3.02 4.18 -17.66
N GLN A 16 2.00 3.37 -17.46
CA GLN A 16 1.56 2.33 -18.36
C GLN A 16 0.12 2.56 -18.80
N LEU A 17 -0.06 2.77 -20.09
CA LEU A 17 -1.33 2.88 -20.79
C LEU A 17 -1.63 1.56 -21.49
N ILE A 18 -2.84 1.05 -21.27
CA ILE A 18 -3.36 -0.17 -21.88
C ILE A 18 -4.73 0.16 -22.47
N VAL A 19 -4.95 -0.18 -23.73
CA VAL A 19 -6.24 -0.07 -24.41
C VAL A 19 -6.75 -1.47 -24.67
N LEU A 20 -7.95 -1.74 -24.18
CA LEU A 20 -8.66 -3.00 -24.28
C LEU A 20 -9.87 -2.86 -25.19
N ASP A 21 -10.25 -3.94 -25.87
CA ASP A 21 -11.54 -4.04 -26.54
C ASP A 21 -12.68 -4.40 -25.55
N ALA A 22 -13.88 -4.65 -26.09
CA ALA A 22 -15.05 -5.02 -25.29
C ALA A 22 -14.90 -6.37 -24.56
N ASP A 23 -14.08 -7.27 -25.11
CA ASP A 23 -13.83 -8.62 -24.59
C ASP A 23 -12.64 -8.66 -23.61
N GLY A 24 -11.96 -7.53 -23.39
CA GLY A 24 -10.82 -7.42 -22.46
C GLY A 24 -9.47 -7.83 -23.07
N VAL A 25 -9.39 -7.94 -24.40
CA VAL A 25 -8.15 -8.24 -25.12
C VAL A 25 -7.36 -6.96 -25.35
N ILE A 26 -6.04 -7.05 -25.17
CA ILE A 26 -5.14 -5.90 -25.28
C ILE A 26 -4.93 -5.52 -26.77
N GLN A 27 -5.44 -4.35 -27.13
CA GLN A 27 -5.31 -3.77 -28.48
C GLN A 27 -4.05 -2.92 -28.61
N GLU A 28 -3.80 -2.08 -27.61
CA GLU A 28 -2.59 -1.25 -27.53
C GLU A 28 -2.04 -1.21 -26.11
N CYS A 29 -0.71 -1.23 -25.98
CA CYS A 29 -0.05 -1.01 -24.71
C CYS A 29 1.31 -0.36 -24.93
N ASN A 30 1.73 0.55 -24.05
CA ASN A 30 3.14 0.88 -23.92
C ASN A 30 3.80 -0.11 -22.93
N ARG A 31 4.93 -0.70 -23.32
CA ARG A 31 5.73 -1.52 -22.40
C ARG A 31 6.54 -0.58 -21.52
N SER A 32 6.09 -0.41 -20.28
CA SER A 32 6.75 0.44 -19.29
C SER A 32 7.34 -0.42 -18.18
N PHE A 33 6.54 -0.87 -17.21
CA PHE A 33 7.01 -1.67 -16.07
C PHE A 33 6.31 -3.04 -15.96
N LEU A 34 5.05 -3.19 -16.41
CA LEU A 34 4.40 -4.50 -16.50
C LEU A 34 4.66 -5.15 -17.87
N PRO A 35 5.17 -6.40 -17.91
CA PRO A 35 5.29 -7.17 -19.14
C PRO A 35 3.90 -7.53 -19.66
N ILE A 36 3.44 -6.80 -20.68
CA ILE A 36 2.14 -6.99 -21.32
C ILE A 36 2.34 -7.01 -22.84
N GLU A 37 1.63 -7.90 -23.53
CA GLU A 37 1.68 -8.05 -24.98
C GLU A 37 0.29 -7.83 -25.60
N LYS A 38 0.26 -7.37 -26.85
CA LYS A 38 -0.98 -7.21 -27.60
C LYS A 38 -1.56 -8.58 -27.94
N GLY A 39 -2.89 -8.69 -27.93
CA GLY A 39 -3.61 -9.93 -28.23
C GLY A 39 -3.82 -10.85 -27.02
N ASP A 40 -3.14 -10.59 -25.91
CA ASP A 40 -3.38 -11.31 -24.65
C ASP A 40 -4.63 -10.76 -23.95
N LEU A 41 -5.26 -11.61 -23.14
CA LEU A 41 -6.31 -11.20 -22.22
C LEU A 41 -5.67 -10.67 -20.93
N LEU A 42 -6.01 -9.45 -20.52
CA LEU A 42 -5.35 -8.79 -19.39
C LEU A 42 -5.55 -9.54 -18.05
N SER A 43 -6.75 -10.09 -17.85
CA SER A 43 -7.10 -10.87 -16.66
C SER A 43 -6.29 -12.16 -16.51
N ASN A 44 -5.92 -12.82 -17.61
CA ASN A 44 -5.12 -14.04 -17.56
C ASN A 44 -3.71 -13.80 -17.00
N ARG A 45 -3.17 -12.59 -17.20
CA ARG A 45 -1.81 -12.26 -16.76
C ARG A 45 -1.78 -11.67 -15.35
N TYR A 46 -2.84 -10.99 -14.95
CA TYR A 46 -2.93 -10.30 -13.67
C TYR A 46 -4.35 -10.46 -13.10
N PRO A 47 -4.55 -11.32 -12.07
CA PRO A 47 -5.88 -11.64 -11.54
C PRO A 47 -6.68 -10.42 -11.04
N PHE A 48 -5.99 -9.37 -10.61
CA PHE A 48 -6.61 -8.10 -10.20
C PHE A 48 -7.58 -7.56 -11.26
N PHE A 49 -7.26 -7.73 -12.56
CA PHE A 49 -8.07 -7.17 -13.64
C PHE A 49 -9.37 -7.94 -13.92
N GLU A 50 -9.57 -9.13 -13.34
CA GLU A 50 -10.87 -9.83 -13.39
C GLU A 50 -11.97 -8.99 -12.73
N SER A 51 -11.61 -8.21 -11.70
CA SER A 51 -12.54 -7.32 -11.01
C SER A 51 -13.08 -6.19 -11.91
N LEU A 52 -12.38 -5.84 -12.99
CA LEU A 52 -12.80 -4.77 -13.90
C LEU A 52 -14.05 -5.11 -14.71
N GLU A 53 -14.37 -6.40 -14.89
CA GLU A 53 -15.60 -6.81 -15.56
C GLU A 53 -16.84 -6.27 -14.84
N SER A 54 -16.79 -6.19 -13.50
CA SER A 54 -17.88 -5.62 -12.71
C SER A 54 -18.13 -4.14 -13.00
N LEU A 55 -17.09 -3.39 -13.38
CA LEU A 55 -17.19 -1.96 -13.68
C LEU A 55 -17.96 -1.69 -14.98
N LYS A 56 -18.01 -2.66 -15.91
CA LYS A 56 -18.80 -2.50 -17.15
C LYS A 56 -20.28 -2.25 -16.87
N SER A 57 -20.79 -2.76 -15.74
CA SER A 57 -22.18 -2.61 -15.30
C SER A 57 -22.48 -1.26 -14.64
N LEU A 58 -21.45 -0.50 -14.27
CA LEU A 58 -21.62 0.77 -13.58
C LEU A 58 -21.93 1.92 -14.56
N PRO A 59 -22.70 2.93 -14.13
CA PRO A 59 -23.05 4.07 -14.97
C PRO A 59 -21.88 5.06 -15.17
N GLU A 60 -20.91 5.06 -14.26
CA GLU A 60 -19.75 5.93 -14.33
C GLU A 60 -18.83 5.51 -15.48
N LYS A 61 -18.27 6.51 -16.16
CA LYS A 61 -17.33 6.28 -17.28
C LYS A 61 -15.89 6.18 -16.82
N GLU A 62 -15.57 6.69 -15.63
CA GLU A 62 -14.21 6.74 -15.12
C GLU A 62 -14.17 6.22 -13.70
N HIS A 63 -13.23 5.33 -13.42
CA HIS A 63 -12.99 4.77 -12.10
C HIS A 63 -11.53 4.96 -11.73
N HIS A 64 -11.31 5.41 -10.50
CA HIS A 64 -9.99 5.61 -9.93
C HIS A 64 -9.77 4.62 -8.81
N PHE A 65 -8.63 3.96 -8.84
CA PHE A 65 -8.17 3.02 -7.84
C PHE A 65 -6.80 3.47 -7.37
N TYR A 66 -6.63 3.46 -6.05
CA TYR A 66 -5.42 3.95 -5.40
C TYR A 66 -4.73 2.83 -4.65
N CYS A 67 -3.41 2.86 -4.59
CA CYS A 67 -2.62 1.91 -3.79
C CYS A 67 -2.88 0.44 -4.14
N ILE A 68 -3.00 0.14 -5.44
CA ILE A 68 -3.14 -1.24 -5.93
C ILE A 68 -1.77 -1.90 -5.94
N HIS A 69 -1.69 -3.06 -5.30
CA HIS A 69 -0.51 -3.90 -5.34
C HIS A 69 -0.58 -4.81 -6.57
N LEU A 70 0.35 -4.61 -7.51
CA LEU A 70 0.51 -5.43 -8.70
C LEU A 70 1.83 -6.17 -8.61
N SER A 71 1.79 -7.49 -8.77
CA SER A 71 2.98 -8.32 -8.85
C SER A 71 3.23 -8.73 -10.30
N ALA A 72 4.40 -8.40 -10.82
CA ALA A 72 4.86 -8.85 -12.12
C ALA A 72 6.20 -9.58 -11.97
N GLU A 73 6.21 -10.85 -12.37
CA GLU A 73 7.36 -11.73 -12.22
C GLU A 73 7.86 -11.80 -10.76
N ALA A 74 8.97 -11.14 -10.44
CA ALA A 74 9.58 -11.09 -9.11
C ALA A 74 9.55 -9.70 -8.46
N GLN A 75 8.88 -8.72 -9.09
CA GLN A 75 8.81 -7.35 -8.60
C GLN A 75 7.37 -6.99 -8.20
N GLU A 76 7.25 -6.34 -7.05
CA GLU A 76 5.99 -5.77 -6.56
C GLU A 76 5.96 -4.27 -6.86
N PHE A 77 4.80 -3.82 -7.31
CA PHE A 77 4.52 -2.43 -7.61
C PHE A 77 3.32 -1.96 -6.80
N ILE A 78 3.41 -0.76 -6.23
CA ILE A 78 2.27 -0.07 -5.62
C ILE A 78 1.86 1.03 -6.58
N THR A 79 0.67 0.89 -7.15
CA THR A 79 0.23 1.66 -8.32
C THR A 79 -1.10 2.34 -8.09
N ASP A 80 -1.27 3.49 -8.74
CA ASP A 80 -2.58 4.10 -8.94
C ASP A 80 -3.05 3.77 -10.34
N MET A 81 -4.34 3.50 -10.47
CA MET A 81 -4.94 3.11 -11.73
C MET A 81 -6.20 3.92 -12.02
N LYS A 82 -6.30 4.42 -13.24
CA LYS A 82 -7.51 4.99 -13.81
C LYS A 82 -8.04 4.10 -14.92
N VAL A 83 -9.30 3.74 -14.84
CA VAL A 83 -10.02 3.00 -15.88
C VAL A 83 -11.07 3.92 -16.49
N THR A 84 -10.98 4.17 -17.78
CA THR A 84 -11.92 4.99 -18.55
C THR A 84 -12.63 4.11 -19.58
N ARG A 85 -13.96 4.11 -19.57
CA ARG A 85 -14.79 3.42 -20.56
C ARG A 85 -14.84 4.21 -21.86
N LEU A 86 -14.54 3.54 -22.97
CA LEU A 86 -14.60 4.07 -24.33
C LEU A 86 -15.81 3.48 -25.08
N GLU A 87 -16.10 3.98 -26.28
CA GLU A 87 -17.21 3.47 -27.10
C GLU A 87 -17.02 2.02 -27.56
N HIS A 88 -15.77 1.60 -27.79
CA HIS A 88 -15.42 0.27 -28.30
C HIS A 88 -14.48 -0.52 -27.36
N GLY A 89 -14.52 -0.23 -26.06
CA GLY A 89 -13.69 -0.92 -25.08
C GLY A 89 -13.38 -0.08 -23.85
N SER A 90 -12.17 -0.22 -23.30
CA SER A 90 -11.73 0.55 -22.13
C SER A 90 -10.25 0.90 -22.20
N MET A 91 -9.90 2.03 -21.59
CA MET A 91 -8.52 2.48 -21.44
C MET A 91 -8.15 2.41 -19.96
N ILE A 92 -6.98 1.85 -19.68
CA ILE A 92 -6.40 1.75 -18.35
C ILE A 92 -5.11 2.54 -18.36
N LEU A 93 -4.98 3.49 -17.43
CA LEU A 93 -3.76 4.20 -17.13
C LEU A 93 -3.29 3.77 -15.74
N ILE A 94 -2.10 3.19 -15.65
CA ILE A 94 -1.46 2.74 -14.43
C ILE A 94 -0.25 3.63 -14.20
N GLN A 95 -0.10 4.13 -12.99
CA GLN A 95 1.05 4.92 -12.56
C GLN A 95 1.77 4.16 -11.45
N ASP A 96 3.07 3.93 -11.65
CA ASP A 96 3.95 3.42 -10.60
C ASP A 96 4.22 4.51 -9.56
N LEU A 97 3.78 4.25 -8.33
CA LEU A 97 3.96 5.10 -7.16
C LEU A 97 4.64 4.31 -6.02
N THR A 98 5.32 3.22 -6.34
CA THR A 98 5.94 2.32 -5.35
C THR A 98 6.83 3.07 -4.38
N THR A 99 7.74 3.90 -4.90
CA THR A 99 8.62 4.73 -4.07
C THR A 99 7.83 5.69 -3.17
N HIS A 100 6.78 6.32 -3.70
CA HIS A 100 5.97 7.28 -2.95
C HIS A 100 5.24 6.61 -1.79
N TYR A 101 4.59 5.47 -2.06
CA TYR A 101 3.87 4.71 -1.04
C TYR A 101 4.80 4.09 -0.01
N ASN A 102 5.95 3.56 -0.42
CA ASN A 102 6.95 3.02 0.51
C ASN A 102 7.46 4.10 1.46
N SER A 103 7.83 5.29 0.96
CA SER A 103 8.27 6.40 1.83
C SER A 103 7.18 6.84 2.79
N TYR A 104 5.92 6.89 2.34
CA TYR A 104 4.80 7.23 3.23
C TYR A 104 4.60 6.15 4.32
N GLN A 105 4.68 4.87 3.94
CA GLN A 105 4.52 3.74 4.83
C GLN A 105 5.65 3.70 5.89
N GLU A 106 6.90 3.96 5.51
CA GLU A 106 8.02 4.03 6.44
C GLU A 106 7.81 5.11 7.52
N VAL A 107 7.34 6.30 7.13
CA VAL A 107 7.05 7.38 8.07
C VAL A 107 5.89 7.02 9.00
N ALA A 108 4.81 6.45 8.45
CA ALA A 108 3.68 6.00 9.24
C ALA A 108 4.08 4.89 10.23
N GLN A 109 4.91 3.95 9.80
CA GLN A 109 5.42 2.87 10.62
C GLN A 109 6.31 3.41 11.75
N ALA A 110 7.26 4.29 11.47
CA ALA A 110 8.10 4.91 12.50
C ALA A 110 7.28 5.65 13.56
N ARG A 111 6.22 6.34 13.13
CA ARG A 111 5.28 7.00 14.06
C ARG A 111 4.57 5.97 14.94
N ASN A 112 4.04 4.89 14.36
CA ASN A 112 3.35 3.85 15.11
C ASN A 112 4.28 3.14 16.11
N GLU A 113 5.52 2.84 15.70
CA GLU A 113 6.54 2.24 16.56
C GLU A 113 6.91 3.18 17.72
N SER A 114 7.00 4.49 17.49
CA SER A 114 7.24 5.47 18.57
C SER A 114 6.12 5.43 19.61
N ILE A 115 4.85 5.43 19.17
CA ILE A 115 3.70 5.41 20.07
C ILE A 115 3.68 4.11 20.90
N ILE A 116 3.90 2.96 20.26
CA ILE A 116 3.95 1.66 20.94
C ILE A 116 5.08 1.64 21.98
N ASN A 117 6.24 2.20 21.65
CA ASN A 117 7.38 2.26 22.58
C ASN A 117 7.08 3.17 23.78
N GLU A 118 6.44 4.32 23.57
CA GLU A 118 6.00 5.21 24.65
C GLU A 118 5.02 4.50 25.60
N GLU A 119 4.01 3.82 25.07
CA GLU A 119 3.06 3.04 25.87
C GLU A 119 3.75 1.93 26.67
N LEU A 120 4.69 1.20 26.04
CA LEU A 120 5.45 0.15 26.70
C LEU A 120 6.30 0.70 27.86
N ILE A 121 6.89 1.88 27.71
CA ILE A 121 7.66 2.55 28.77
C ILE A 121 6.74 2.90 29.95
N LEU A 122 5.55 3.46 29.68
CA LEU A 122 4.58 3.80 30.71
C LEU A 122 4.14 2.57 31.51
N ILE A 123 3.84 1.46 30.81
CA ILE A 123 3.46 0.20 31.44
C ILE A 123 4.59 -0.33 32.33
N LYS A 124 5.82 -0.36 31.83
CA LYS A 124 6.99 -0.82 32.61
C LYS A 124 7.23 0.04 33.85
N ASN A 125 7.07 1.35 33.75
CA ASN A 125 7.22 2.24 34.89
C ASN A 125 6.14 1.99 35.95
N ALA A 126 4.89 1.82 35.52
CA ALA A 126 3.80 1.49 36.44
C ALA A 126 4.04 0.15 37.16
N GLU A 127 4.51 -0.87 36.44
CA GLU A 127 4.88 -2.17 37.02
C GLU A 127 6.03 -2.01 38.06
N LEU A 128 7.05 -1.23 37.73
CA LEU A 128 8.17 -0.96 38.63
C LEU A 128 7.71 -0.26 39.91
N GLU A 129 6.86 0.76 39.79
CA GLU A 129 6.29 1.49 40.93
C GLU A 129 5.41 0.59 41.81
N GLU A 130 4.58 -0.26 41.21
CA GLU A 130 3.76 -1.21 41.95
C GLU A 130 4.63 -2.22 42.72
N ARG A 131 5.69 -2.73 42.08
CA ARG A 131 6.64 -3.63 42.71
C ARG A 131 7.38 -2.98 43.88
N GLU A 132 7.81 -1.73 43.73
CA GLU A 132 8.43 -0.99 44.84
C GLU A 132 7.44 -0.74 45.98
N ARG A 133 6.22 -0.33 45.67
CA ARG A 133 5.16 -0.16 46.66
C ARG A 133 4.88 -1.44 47.42
N PHE A 134 4.78 -2.56 46.72
CA PHE A 134 4.59 -3.88 47.32
C PHE A 134 5.75 -4.24 48.27
N LYS A 135 7.01 -4.06 47.84
CA LYS A 135 8.19 -4.32 48.68
C LYS A 135 8.19 -3.45 49.95
N ASN A 136 7.86 -2.17 49.81
CA ASN A 136 7.82 -1.24 50.95
C ASN A 136 6.72 -1.62 51.95
N LEU A 137 5.52 -1.93 51.46
CA LEU A 137 4.41 -2.43 52.31
C LEU A 137 4.78 -3.74 53.00
N PHE A 138 5.39 -4.67 52.28
CA PHE A 138 5.84 -5.95 52.82
C PHE A 138 6.81 -5.75 53.99
N ILE A 139 7.85 -4.92 53.81
CA ILE A 139 8.84 -4.63 54.86
C ILE A 139 8.21 -3.94 56.08
N GLN A 140 7.31 -2.97 55.86
CA GLN A 140 6.61 -2.27 56.94
C GLN A 140 5.79 -3.23 57.79
N ASN A 141 4.99 -4.09 57.15
CA ASN A 141 4.16 -5.07 57.85
C ASN A 141 5.01 -6.07 58.66
N PHE A 142 6.09 -6.58 58.08
CA PHE A 142 7.01 -7.50 58.78
C PHE A 142 7.71 -6.83 59.97
N SER A 143 8.13 -5.57 59.82
CA SER A 143 8.79 -4.81 60.88
C SER A 143 7.83 -4.51 62.04
N HIS A 144 6.53 -4.35 61.75
CA HIS A 144 5.49 -4.14 62.75
C HIS A 144 5.20 -5.41 63.55
N GLU A 145 5.11 -6.58 62.90
CA GLU A 145 4.97 -7.89 63.58
C GLU A 145 6.18 -8.23 64.47
N LEU A 146 7.40 -7.91 64.05
CA LEU A 146 8.61 -8.14 64.87
C LEU A 146 8.70 -7.22 66.10
N ARG A 147 8.11 -6.02 66.05
CA ARG A 147 8.11 -5.06 67.16
C ARG A 147 6.96 -5.27 68.16
N ASN A 148 5.84 -5.79 67.69
CA ASN A 148 4.68 -6.16 68.50
C ASN A 148 4.35 -7.64 68.23
N PRO A 149 5.13 -8.59 68.80
CA PRO A 149 4.88 -10.02 68.63
C PRO A 149 3.57 -10.48 69.26
#